data_AF-A0A1S6J0C5-F1
#
_entry.id   AF-A0A1S6J0C5-F1
#
_cell.length_a   1.000
_cell.length_b   1.000
_cell.length_c   1.000
_cell.angle_alpha   90.00
_cell.angle_beta   90.00
_cell.angle_gamma   90.00
#
_symmetry.space_group_name_H-M   'P 1'
#
loop_
_entity.id
_entity.type
_entity.pdbx_description
1 polymer ?
#
loop_
_entity_poly.entity_id
_entity_poly.type
_entity_poly.pdbx_seq_one_letter_code
_entity_poly.pdbx_strand_id
1 'polypeptide(L)'
;MPKPGKLLVSFQPGEVTGCYGPGEEELKSIALTLGDMTNRVFDMYFEFSRLADEGVLVREEKIYGQRNTKVSFYYPAALSVATVRRVIVNRLLKEYMSSPDYPHPGIYVVQNKRRELSLLQKPSGKRVCRA
;
A
#
# COMPACT_ATOMS: atom_id res chain seq x y z
N MET A 1 0.03 16.70 17.19
CA MET A 1 0.20 15.61 16.20
C MET A 1 -0.40 14.32 16.76
N PRO A 2 -1.11 13.52 15.95
CA PRO A 2 -1.67 12.24 16.41
C PRO A 2 -0.53 11.31 16.85
N LYS A 3 -0.75 10.53 17.92
CA LYS A 3 0.24 9.56 18.40
C LYS A 3 0.29 8.35 17.46
N PRO A 4 1.50 7.80 17.16
CA PRO A 4 1.62 6.60 16.37
C PRO A 4 1.03 5.40 17.11
N GLY A 5 0.23 4.60 16.40
CA GLY A 5 -0.34 3.34 16.86
C GLY A 5 0.40 2.16 16.24
N LYS A 6 -0.35 1.23 15.62
CA LYS A 6 0.20 0.05 14.95
C LYS A 6 1.05 0.47 13.74
N LEU A 7 2.23 -0.14 13.58
CA LEU A 7 3.05 0.01 12.38
C LEU A 7 2.32 -0.54 11.16
N LEU A 8 2.25 0.27 10.10
CA LEU A 8 1.77 -0.16 8.78
C LEU A 8 2.95 -0.64 7.93
N VAL A 9 3.90 0.26 7.66
CA VAL A 9 5.01 0.00 6.74
C VAL A 9 6.21 0.88 7.08
N SER A 10 7.41 0.38 6.83
CA SER A 10 8.64 1.17 6.86
C SER A 10 9.34 1.16 5.50
N PHE A 11 10.05 2.24 5.21
CA PHE A 11 10.89 2.40 4.04
C PHE A 11 12.33 2.74 4.45
N GLN A 12 13.27 2.06 3.81
CA GLN A 12 14.69 2.36 3.80
C GLN A 12 15.13 2.73 2.38
N PRO A 13 16.29 3.40 2.21
CA PRO A 13 16.80 3.73 0.88
C PRO A 13 16.91 2.48 0.01
N GLY A 14 16.32 2.53 -1.19
CA GLY A 14 16.28 1.41 -2.13
C GLY A 14 15.06 0.49 -2.01
N GLU A 15 14.21 0.64 -0.99
CA GLU A 15 12.96 -0.13 -0.90
C GLU A 15 11.85 0.49 -1.74
N VAL A 16 11.27 -0.29 -2.65
CA VAL A 16 10.23 0.18 -3.59
C VAL A 16 8.82 0.09 -2.99
N THR A 17 8.50 -1.01 -2.32
CA THR A 17 7.17 -1.28 -1.77
C THR A 17 7.09 -1.19 -0.25
N GLY A 18 8.24 -1.21 0.42
CA GLY A 18 8.40 -1.10 1.87
C GLY A 18 8.26 -2.41 2.65
N CYS A 19 8.71 -2.40 3.90
CA CYS A 19 8.61 -3.49 4.86
C CYS A 19 7.32 -3.36 5.70
N TYR A 20 6.30 -4.16 5.40
CA TYR A 20 5.00 -4.13 6.08
C TYR A 20 5.03 -4.79 7.46
N GLY A 21 4.26 -4.23 8.38
CA GLY A 21 4.03 -4.81 9.70
C GLY A 21 3.17 -6.08 9.64
N PRO A 22 3.18 -6.90 10.71
CA PRO A 22 2.37 -8.12 10.76
C PRO A 22 0.87 -7.86 10.56
N GLY A 23 0.23 -8.66 9.70
CA GLY A 23 -1.21 -8.59 9.43
C GLY A 23 -1.64 -7.50 8.45
N GLU A 24 -0.70 -6.96 7.66
CA GLU A 24 -0.96 -5.99 6.57
C GLU A 24 -0.84 -6.64 5.18
N GLU A 25 -1.12 -7.94 5.07
CA GLU A 25 -0.90 -8.73 3.84
C GLU A 25 -1.73 -8.23 2.65
N GLU A 26 -2.94 -7.72 2.90
CA GLU A 26 -3.77 -7.13 1.84
C GLU A 26 -3.10 -5.89 1.24
N LEU A 27 -2.66 -4.95 2.09
CA LEU A 27 -1.97 -3.74 1.64
C LEU A 27 -0.63 -4.05 0.99
N LYS A 28 0.11 -5.03 1.54
CA LYS A 28 1.34 -5.52 0.94
C LYS A 28 1.09 -6.11 -0.45
N SER A 29 0.02 -6.91 -0.63
CA SER A 29 -0.36 -7.47 -1.93
C SER A 29 -0.70 -6.36 -2.93
N ILE A 30 -1.46 -5.35 -2.53
CA ILE A 30 -1.78 -4.18 -3.36
C ILE A 30 -0.50 -3.44 -3.76
N ALA A 31 0.38 -3.17 -2.80
CA ALA A 31 1.64 -2.47 -3.03
C ALA A 31 2.59 -3.23 -3.98
N LEU A 32 2.68 -4.56 -3.85
CA LEU A 32 3.44 -5.39 -4.77
C LEU A 32 2.81 -5.43 -6.17
N THR A 33 1.49 -5.30 -6.27
CA THR A 33 0.80 -5.33 -7.57
C THR A 33 0.94 -4.01 -8.32
N LEU A 34 0.84 -2.90 -7.59
CA LEU A 34 0.75 -1.55 -8.18
C LEU A 34 2.06 -0.76 -8.07
N GLY A 35 3.02 -1.22 -7.28
CA GLY A 35 4.26 -0.52 -7.02
C GLY A 35 5.52 -1.35 -7.27
N ASP A 36 5.41 -2.55 -7.86
CA ASP A 36 6.59 -3.32 -8.26
C ASP A 36 7.36 -2.61 -9.39
N MET A 37 8.66 -2.86 -9.48
CA MET A 37 9.56 -2.31 -10.49
C MET A 37 9.13 -2.66 -11.93
N THR A 38 8.41 -3.77 -12.12
CA THR A 38 7.96 -4.19 -13.46
C THR A 38 6.67 -3.51 -13.91
N ASN A 39 5.79 -3.14 -12.98
CA ASN A 39 4.48 -2.56 -13.23
C ASN A 39 4.20 -1.41 -12.23
N ARG A 40 5.07 -0.40 -12.28
CA ARG A 40 5.06 0.69 -11.30
C ARG A 40 3.98 1.72 -11.66
N VAL A 41 2.75 1.41 -11.31
CA VAL A 41 1.63 2.37 -11.33
C VAL A 41 1.87 3.48 -10.31
N PHE A 42 2.40 3.12 -9.13
CA PHE A 42 2.68 4.05 -8.05
C PHE A 42 4.07 3.90 -7.44
N ASP A 43 4.53 5.00 -6.88
CA ASP A 43 5.52 4.96 -5.82
C ASP A 43 4.81 4.93 -4.46
N MET A 44 4.88 3.77 -3.80
CA MET A 44 4.19 3.55 -2.53
C MET A 44 4.68 4.47 -1.41
N TYR A 45 5.95 4.88 -1.44
CA TYR A 45 6.48 5.82 -0.47
C TYR A 45 5.78 7.19 -0.59
N PHE A 46 5.60 7.69 -1.82
CA PHE A 46 4.91 8.95 -2.06
C PHE A 46 3.43 8.86 -1.71
N GLU A 47 2.77 7.75 -2.01
CA GLU A 47 1.36 7.54 -1.65
C GLU A 47 1.14 7.57 -0.13
N PHE A 48 1.95 6.85 0.64
CA PHE A 48 1.86 6.90 2.10
C PHE A 48 2.30 8.24 2.67
N SER A 49 3.23 8.93 2.01
CA SER A 49 3.63 10.29 2.37
C SER A 49 2.45 11.24 2.28
N ARG A 50 1.74 11.26 1.14
CA ARG A 50 0.53 12.06 0.93
C ARG A 50 -0.55 11.77 1.97
N LEU A 51 -0.78 10.49 2.27
CA LEU A 51 -1.75 10.07 3.30
C LEU A 51 -1.35 10.56 4.71
N ALA A 52 -0.05 10.63 5.02
CA ALA A 52 0.41 11.18 6.29
C ALA A 52 0.26 12.70 6.34
N ASP A 53 0.54 13.41 5.24
CA ASP A 53 0.41 14.87 5.15
C ASP A 53 -1.05 15.32 5.32
N GLU A 54 -2.00 14.48 4.90
CA GLU A 54 -3.43 14.67 5.10
C GLU A 54 -3.96 14.19 6.46
N GLY A 55 -3.10 13.64 7.31
CA GLY A 55 -3.44 13.17 8.65
C GLY A 55 -4.14 11.81 8.72
N VAL A 56 -4.19 11.04 7.62
CA VAL A 56 -4.71 9.66 7.62
C VAL A 56 -3.73 8.71 8.30
N LEU A 57 -2.43 8.95 8.12
CA LEU A 57 -1.34 8.19 8.72
C LEU A 57 -0.47 9.08 9.61
N VAL A 58 0.31 8.45 10.48
CA VAL A 58 1.36 9.12 11.27
C VAL A 58 2.71 8.72 10.69
N ARG A 59 3.50 9.70 10.24
CA ARG A 59 4.87 9.49 9.76
C ARG A 59 5.87 9.68 10.91
N GLU A 60 6.84 8.79 11.01
CA GLU A 60 7.99 8.90 11.90
C GLU A 60 9.27 8.70 11.09
N GLU A 61 10.22 9.61 11.23
CA GLU A 61 11.51 9.55 10.53
C GLU A 61 12.62 9.31 11.55
N LYS A 62 13.39 8.24 11.37
CA LYS A 62 14.52 7.87 12.22
C LYS A 62 15.81 7.89 11.42
N ILE A 63 16.78 8.65 11.90
CA ILE A 63 18.12 8.70 11.32
C ILE A 63 19.03 7.77 12.11
N TYR A 64 19.62 6.80 11.44
CA TYR A 64 20.60 5.85 11.96
C TYR A 64 21.99 6.21 11.39
N GLY A 65 22.89 6.68 12.26
CA GLY A 65 24.24 7.09 11.86
C GLY A 65 24.23 8.29 10.89
N GLN A 66 25.29 8.43 10.09
CA GLN A 66 25.47 9.63 9.25
C GLN A 66 24.65 9.64 7.95
N ARG A 67 24.08 8.51 7.49
CA ARG A 67 23.44 8.43 6.15
C ARG A 67 22.22 7.52 6.02
N ASN A 68 21.82 6.75 7.02
CA ASN A 68 20.69 5.85 6.88
C ASN A 68 19.45 6.46 7.51
N THR A 69 18.44 6.77 6.70
CA THR A 69 17.13 7.23 7.19
C THR A 69 16.11 6.13 7.01
N LYS A 70 15.35 5.83 8.05
CA LYS A 70 14.19 4.95 7.99
C LYS A 70 12.94 5.78 8.21
N VAL A 71 12.03 5.77 7.24
CA VAL A 71 10.71 6.40 7.35
C VAL A 71 9.70 5.31 7.69
N SER A 72 8.88 5.52 8.69
CA SER A 72 7.86 4.57 9.11
C SER A 72 6.49 5.24 9.16
N PHE A 73 5.49 4.54 8.66
CA PHE A 73 4.11 4.98 8.66
C PHE A 73 3.30 4.11 9.61
N TYR A 74 2.52 4.76 10.46
CA TYR A 74 1.70 4.13 11.49
C TYR A 74 0.25 4.52 11.32
N TYR A 75 -0.63 3.59 11.70
CA TYR A 75 -2.01 3.92 11.97
C TYR A 75 -2.11 4.91 13.15
N PRO A 76 -3.01 5.90 13.12
CA PRO A 76 -3.24 6.77 14.27
C PRO A 76 -3.75 5.98 15.48
N ALA A 77 -3.15 6.17 16.66
CA ALA A 77 -3.51 5.40 17.87
C ALA A 77 -4.97 5.56 18.31
N ALA A 78 -5.61 6.70 17.98
CA ALA A 78 -6.98 7.00 18.34
C ALA A 78 -8.03 6.38 17.40
N LEU A 79 -7.62 5.80 16.28
CA LEU A 79 -8.52 5.30 15.25
C LEU A 79 -8.43 3.78 15.11
N SER A 80 -9.54 3.16 14.71
CA SER A 80 -9.57 1.75 14.36
C SER A 80 -8.69 1.48 13.13
N VAL A 81 -7.75 0.55 13.29
CA VAL A 81 -6.88 0.07 12.19
C VAL A 81 -7.70 -0.40 11.00
N ALA A 82 -8.79 -1.14 11.22
CA ALA A 82 -9.63 -1.64 10.14
C ALA A 82 -10.27 -0.51 9.33
N THR A 83 -10.73 0.55 10.01
CA THR A 83 -11.31 1.73 9.35
C THR A 83 -10.29 2.46 8.51
N VAL A 84 -9.11 2.73 9.07
CA VAL A 84 -8.04 3.45 8.36
C VAL A 84 -7.51 2.62 7.20
N ARG A 85 -7.29 1.31 7.40
CA ARG A 85 -6.88 0.39 6.33
C ARG A 85 -7.83 0.45 5.15
N ARG A 86 -9.14 0.39 5.41
CA ARG A 86 -10.16 0.48 4.35
C ARG A 86 -10.11 1.81 3.60
N VAL A 87 -9.85 2.92 4.29
CA VAL A 87 -9.64 4.23 3.65
C VAL A 87 -8.44 4.20 2.71
N ILE A 88 -7.31 3.65 3.16
CA ILE A 88 -6.08 3.53 2.37
C ILE A 88 -6.33 2.66 1.13
N VAL A 89 -6.87 1.45 1.30
CA VAL A 89 -7.16 0.54 0.19
C VAL A 89 -8.06 1.21 -0.84
N ASN A 90 -9.20 1.78 -0.41
CA ASN A 90 -10.12 2.45 -1.32
C ASN A 90 -9.44 3.62 -2.05
N ARG A 91 -8.52 4.33 -1.41
CA ARG A 91 -7.82 5.45 -2.03
C ARG A 91 -6.83 5.00 -3.09
N LEU A 92 -5.97 4.04 -2.77
CA LEU A 92 -5.01 3.47 -3.72
C LEU A 92 -5.72 2.91 -4.96
N LEU A 93 -6.83 2.19 -4.76
CA LEU A 93 -7.58 1.60 -5.86
C LEU A 93 -8.36 2.64 -6.68
N LYS A 94 -8.87 3.72 -6.06
CA LYS A 94 -9.47 4.84 -6.81
C LYS A 94 -8.44 5.61 -7.63
N GLU A 95 -7.28 5.88 -7.06
CA GLU A 95 -6.16 6.49 -7.78
C GLU A 95 -5.79 5.61 -8.98
N TYR A 96 -5.75 4.28 -8.78
CA TYR A 96 -5.41 3.35 -9.86
C TYR A 96 -6.44 3.37 -10.97
N MET A 97 -7.73 3.34 -10.63
CA MET A 97 -8.81 3.46 -11.60
C MET A 97 -8.81 4.79 -12.36
N SER A 98 -8.13 5.81 -11.82
CA SER A 98 -7.99 7.14 -12.45
C SER A 98 -6.68 7.29 -13.23
N SER A 99 -5.77 6.31 -13.14
CA SER A 99 -4.49 6.30 -13.86
C SER A 99 -4.72 6.03 -15.35
N PRO A 100 -3.93 6.64 -16.26
CA PRO A 100 -3.96 6.30 -17.69
C PRO A 100 -3.62 4.83 -17.98
N ASP A 101 -2.96 4.14 -17.04
CA ASP A 101 -2.62 2.72 -17.17
C ASP A 101 -3.79 1.77 -16.83
N TYR A 102 -4.96 2.32 -16.46
CA TYR A 102 -6.15 1.53 -16.19
C TYR A 102 -7.05 1.38 -17.42
N PRO A 103 -7.56 0.16 -17.72
CA PRO A 103 -7.28 -1.09 -17.02
C PRO A 103 -5.94 -1.71 -17.43
N HIS A 104 -5.15 -2.17 -16.44
CA HIS A 104 -3.93 -2.93 -16.72
C HIS A 104 -4.27 -4.43 -16.82
N PRO A 105 -3.86 -5.13 -17.88
CA PRO A 105 -4.14 -6.56 -18.01
C PRO A 105 -3.67 -7.37 -16.80
N GLY A 106 -4.59 -8.14 -16.19
CA GLY A 106 -4.28 -8.99 -15.04
C GLY A 106 -4.51 -8.35 -13.67
N ILE A 107 -4.76 -7.04 -13.62
CA ILE A 107 -5.08 -6.30 -12.40
C ILE A 107 -6.50 -5.76 -12.52
N TYR A 108 -7.42 -6.33 -11.75
CA TYR A 108 -8.83 -5.91 -11.78
C TYR A 108 -9.24 -5.36 -10.43
N VAL A 109 -9.93 -4.22 -10.44
CA VAL A 109 -10.55 -3.64 -9.25
C VAL A 109 -12.01 -4.02 -9.24
N VAL A 110 -12.48 -4.59 -8.13
CA VAL A 110 -13.90 -4.91 -7.92
C VAL A 110 -14.47 -4.05 -6.81
N GLN A 111 -15.72 -3.63 -6.98
CA GLN A 111 -16.46 -2.92 -5.96
C GLN A 111 -17.57 -3.81 -5.41
N ASN A 112 -17.60 -3.99 -4.09
CA ASN A 112 -18.68 -4.74 -3.44
C ASN A 112 -19.96 -3.89 -3.29
N LYS A 113 -21.06 -4.53 -2.85
CA LYS A 113 -22.36 -3.84 -2.63
C LYS A 113 -22.28 -2.68 -1.61
N ARG A 114 -21.26 -2.64 -0.75
CA ARG A 114 -21.00 -1.60 0.24
C ARG A 114 -20.07 -0.50 -0.28
N ARG A 115 -19.77 -0.48 -1.58
CA ARG A 115 -18.86 0.44 -2.26
C ARG A 115 -17.38 0.32 -1.86
N GLU A 116 -17.00 -0.79 -1.22
CA GLU A 116 -15.60 -1.07 -0.87
C GLU A 116 -14.89 -1.70 -2.07
N LEU A 117 -13.65 -1.27 -2.29
CA LEU A 117 -12.82 -1.72 -3.40
C LEU A 117 -11.86 -2.81 -2.93
N SER A 118 -11.59 -3.76 -3.82
CA SER A 118 -10.59 -4.81 -3.59
C SER A 118 -9.91 -5.16 -4.91
N LEU A 119 -8.67 -5.66 -4.84
CA LEU A 119 -7.99 -6.23 -6.01
C LEU A 119 -8.43 -7.66 -6.23
N LEU A 120 -8.71 -7.98 -7.49
CA LEU A 120 -8.93 -9.32 -7.98
C LEU A 120 -7.79 -9.64 -8.95
N GLN A 121 -6.81 -10.39 -8.44
CA GLN A 121 -5.76 -10.95 -9.28
C GLN A 121 -6.29 -12.23 -9.92
N LYS A 122 -6.27 -12.32 -11.25
CA LYS A 122 -6.35 -13.65 -11.88
C LYS A 122 -5.02 -14.35 -11.62
N PRO A 123 -4.97 -15.55 -11.05
CA PRO A 123 -3.74 -16.32 -11.03
C PRO A 123 -3.29 -16.47 -12.48
N SER A 124 -2.07 -16.04 -12.79
CA SER A 124 -1.44 -16.34 -14.06
C SER A 124 -1.37 -17.87 -14.15
N GLY A 125 -2.25 -18.44 -14.97
CA GLY A 125 -2.37 -19.87 -15.13
C GLY A 125 -1.11 -20.43 -15.77
N LYS A 126 -0.14 -20.84 -14.94
CA LYS A 126 0.74 -21.96 -15.30
C LYS A 126 0.10 -23.22 -14.75
N ARG A 127 -0.89 -23.75 -15.49
CA ARG A 127 -1.13 -25.19 -15.44
C ARG A 127 0.09 -25.84 -16.09
N VAL A 128 1.04 -26.26 -15.26
CA VAL A 128 2.03 -27.24 -15.68
C VAL A 128 1.26 -28.54 -15.88
N CYS A 129 0.84 -28.81 -17.12
CA CYS A 129 0.46 -30.17 -17.51
C CYS A 129 1.73 -31.01 -17.39
N ARG A 130 1.79 -31.89 -16.38
CA ARG A 130 2.71 -33.01 -16.40
C ARG A 130 2.14 -34.01 -17.42
N ALA A 131 2.89 -34.23 -18.49
CA ALA A 131 2.77 -35.39 -19.36
C ALA A 131 3.31 -36.64 -18.64
#